data_AF-A0AAU5SAU1-F1
#
_entry.id   AF-A0AAU5SAU1-F1
#
_cell.length_a   1.000
_cell.length_b   1.000
_cell.length_c   1.000
_cell.angle_alpha   90.00
_cell.angle_beta   90.00
_cell.angle_gamma   90.00
#
_symmetry.space_group_name_H-M   'P 1'
#
loop_
_entity.id
_entity.type
_entity.pdbx_description
1 polymer ?
#
loop_
_entity_poly.entity_id
_entity_poly.type
_entity_poly.pdbx_seq_one_letter_code
_entity_poly.pdbx_strand_id
1 'polypeptide(L)'
;MVQPDGDGDFSGIEPQQLWNMINSIKNRTSWDGNGSGAPLVASWLSQAGRIGLDATRLNTINKHFSWAQDQLPMLRRRHSLAAAEAKEESDFGASGMVTAGSGDLGKYKTQEAAQKAGKDAAKKYKDGDITAQQYLQLMQQNEDDPDFAAASCKELGQARLAELEPYSSQLDSDNPDAGRSVFANFVATSMRGGMQYKDSAGHEDIDFLAPLVTEANFPADVLTDLGTQALLPGNTVYSDQVWKALAADPKAATQFVHDNIKILPTFMQSDSEHRGGLINPNAKDFAAVLRAGTMPGPGSDPNMAADNTTNLAKYYSNHPDDHTHPEIQQVFADDIKFYFSDLESSLTDPAPVDQGKGHVNLKAEEWEGFMHEAMQDPSSTAALLAYSSEQTDLLADGDPHNPEVEQAAGLIDGTFSFEATKVFQEKQAAGDKTAEDWQETVTERLNKTIETGVEVAFEPGDAVKIISKASIGYVLTTFTDSMVKTSPADLGPAPSKVKWQHEWMEAASHAYVDNPDVGNPKQYAQTYSGGKPFLTSSGQLVPNANAGQKQAYNEWLKDPTTSKAMYSMFLQRDHGRVAAITGS
;
A
#
# COMPACT_ATOMS: atom_id res chain seq x y z
N MET A 1 -31.72 -23.99 -25.39
CA MET A 1 -32.67 -22.88 -25.57
C MET A 1 -32.77 -22.18 -24.23
N VAL A 2 -32.19 -20.99 -24.15
CA VAL A 2 -32.14 -20.14 -22.95
C VAL A 2 -33.20 -19.05 -23.15
N GLN A 3 -34.03 -18.81 -22.14
CA GLN A 3 -35.01 -17.70 -22.18
C GLN A 3 -34.28 -16.35 -22.14
N PRO A 4 -34.67 -15.37 -22.97
CA PRO A 4 -34.10 -14.03 -22.96
C PRO A 4 -35.04 -13.08 -22.20
N ASP A 5 -34.90 -12.99 -20.87
CA ASP A 5 -35.58 -11.95 -20.07
C ASP A 5 -34.54 -11.12 -19.31
N GLY A 6 -33.66 -10.47 -20.07
CA GLY A 6 -32.75 -9.43 -19.59
C GLY A 6 -33.21 -8.08 -20.11
N ASP A 7 -34.41 -7.64 -19.69
CA ASP A 7 -34.82 -6.25 -19.86
C ASP A 7 -34.08 -5.42 -18.80
N GLY A 8 -33.37 -4.39 -19.26
CA GLY A 8 -32.53 -3.55 -18.43
C GLY A 8 -33.34 -2.50 -17.67
N ASP A 9 -33.85 -2.87 -16.50
CA ASP A 9 -34.21 -1.92 -15.45
C ASP A 9 -32.97 -1.50 -14.66
N PHE A 10 -33.04 -0.38 -13.93
CA PHE A 10 -31.99 0.14 -13.05
C PHE A 10 -31.83 -0.72 -11.77
N SER A 11 -31.71 -2.04 -11.94
CA SER A 11 -30.83 -2.94 -11.19
C SER A 11 -31.16 -3.28 -9.73
N GLY A 12 -32.37 -3.76 -9.42
CA GLY A 12 -32.61 -4.59 -8.21
C GLY A 12 -32.30 -3.93 -6.85
N ILE A 13 -32.18 -2.61 -6.80
CA ILE A 13 -31.97 -1.83 -5.59
C ILE A 13 -33.34 -1.57 -4.97
N GLU A 14 -33.62 -2.16 -3.79
CA GLU A 14 -34.84 -1.88 -3.04
C GLU A 14 -34.71 -0.52 -2.32
N PRO A 15 -35.51 0.51 -2.68
CA PRO A 15 -35.30 1.87 -2.19
C PRO A 15 -35.35 1.97 -0.66
N GLN A 16 -36.25 1.21 -0.01
CA GLN A 16 -36.40 1.26 1.44
C GLN A 16 -35.17 0.69 2.16
N GLN A 17 -34.56 -0.39 1.65
CA GLN A 17 -33.33 -0.99 2.17
C GLN A 17 -32.14 -0.04 1.98
N LEU A 18 -32.02 0.60 0.82
CA LEU A 18 -30.99 1.59 0.57
C LEU A 18 -31.16 2.81 1.48
N TRP A 19 -32.38 3.29 1.70
CA TRP A 19 -32.68 4.36 2.65
C TRP A 19 -32.34 4.00 4.10
N ASN A 20 -32.68 2.77 4.51
CA ASN A 20 -32.33 2.26 5.84
C ASN A 20 -30.81 2.19 6.04
N MET A 21 -30.07 1.78 5.00
CA MET A 21 -28.60 1.77 5.01
C MET A 21 -28.02 3.18 5.09
N ILE A 22 -28.51 4.12 4.28
CA ILE A 22 -28.11 5.54 4.32
C ILE A 22 -28.33 6.14 5.71
N ASN A 23 -29.50 5.90 6.31
CA ASN A 23 -29.80 6.39 7.66
C ASN A 23 -28.98 5.69 8.73
N SER A 24 -28.69 4.40 8.58
CA SER A 24 -27.82 3.67 9.51
C SER A 24 -26.39 4.20 9.47
N ILE A 25 -25.86 4.45 8.28
CA ILE A 25 -24.55 5.08 8.10
C ILE A 25 -24.58 6.47 8.73
N LYS A 26 -25.50 7.35 8.31
CA LYS A 26 -25.64 8.71 8.86
C LYS A 26 -25.70 8.69 10.39
N ASN A 27 -26.60 7.92 10.99
CA ASN A 27 -26.82 7.94 12.44
C ASN A 27 -25.67 7.33 13.25
N ARG A 28 -24.89 6.40 12.67
CA ARG A 28 -23.80 5.72 13.37
C ARG A 28 -22.43 6.32 13.09
N THR A 29 -22.27 7.06 12.00
CA THR A 29 -20.98 7.63 11.60
C THR A 29 -20.93 9.15 11.65
N SER A 30 -22.06 9.90 11.60
CA SER A 30 -22.04 11.38 11.61
C SER A 30 -21.69 11.98 12.98
N TRP A 31 -21.14 13.19 13.02
CA TRP A 31 -20.75 13.83 14.29
C TRP A 31 -21.94 14.18 15.19
N ASP A 32 -23.14 14.33 14.62
CA ASP A 32 -24.40 14.73 15.25
C ASP A 32 -25.43 13.59 15.38
N GLY A 33 -25.05 12.37 14.97
CA GLY A 33 -25.95 11.21 14.92
C GLY A 33 -26.31 10.66 16.31
N ASN A 34 -27.58 10.37 16.53
CA ASN A 34 -28.05 9.75 17.77
C ASN A 34 -27.51 8.31 17.87
N GLY A 35 -26.48 8.09 18.68
CA GLY A 35 -25.74 6.82 18.75
C GLY A 35 -24.48 6.76 17.88
N SER A 36 -23.93 7.90 17.46
CA SER A 36 -22.72 7.96 16.63
C SER A 36 -21.48 7.42 17.35
N GLY A 37 -20.72 6.59 16.63
CA GLY A 37 -19.42 6.09 17.05
C GLY A 37 -18.28 7.11 16.86
N ALA A 38 -18.43 8.10 15.98
CA ALA A 38 -17.34 9.02 15.62
C ALA A 38 -16.88 9.90 16.81
N PRO A 39 -17.77 10.56 17.58
CA PRO A 39 -17.36 11.32 18.77
C PRO A 39 -16.73 10.43 19.86
N LEU A 40 -17.18 9.18 19.97
CA LEU A 40 -16.64 8.19 20.90
C LEU A 40 -15.23 7.75 20.52
N VAL A 41 -15.00 7.47 19.23
CA VAL A 41 -13.69 7.11 18.69
C VAL A 41 -12.72 8.28 18.76
N ALA A 42 -13.16 9.51 18.45
CA ALA A 42 -12.34 10.72 18.61
C ALA A 42 -11.94 10.94 20.09
N SER A 43 -12.85 10.71 21.03
CA SER A 43 -12.57 10.77 22.47
C SER A 43 -11.54 9.71 22.90
N TRP A 44 -11.65 8.47 22.40
CA TRP A 44 -10.67 7.41 22.66
C TRP A 44 -9.31 7.67 22.01
N LEU A 45 -9.29 8.26 20.82
CA LEU A 45 -8.07 8.71 20.13
C LEU A 45 -7.32 9.74 20.98
N SER A 46 -8.04 10.74 21.49
CA SER A 46 -7.46 11.76 22.38
C SER A 46 -6.94 11.14 23.69
N GLN A 47 -7.67 10.19 24.27
CA GLN A 47 -7.24 9.50 25.50
C GLN A 47 -6.01 8.61 25.25
N ALA A 48 -6.00 7.80 24.20
CA ALA A 48 -4.87 6.94 23.83
C ALA A 48 -3.60 7.75 23.57
N GLY A 49 -3.72 8.87 22.84
CA GLY A 49 -2.61 9.80 22.60
C GLY A 49 -2.05 10.41 23.89
N ARG A 50 -2.92 10.76 24.85
CA ARG A 50 -2.48 11.31 26.15
C ARG A 50 -1.65 10.33 26.99
N ILE A 51 -1.89 9.03 26.86
CA ILE A 51 -1.17 8.00 27.62
C ILE A 51 -0.13 7.25 26.79
N GLY A 52 0.16 7.71 25.56
CA GLY A 52 1.20 7.14 24.71
C GLY A 52 0.89 5.76 24.15
N LEU A 53 -0.38 5.35 24.09
CA LEU A 53 -0.78 4.08 23.48
C LEU A 53 -0.89 4.23 21.95
N ASP A 54 -0.58 3.15 21.24
CA ASP A 54 -0.78 3.07 19.80
C ASP A 54 -2.26 3.27 19.43
N ALA A 55 -2.53 4.33 18.66
CA ALA A 55 -3.86 4.71 18.21
C ALA A 55 -4.15 4.27 16.76
N THR A 56 -3.28 3.49 16.12
CA THR A 56 -3.37 3.12 14.70
C THR A 56 -4.72 2.47 14.34
N ARG A 57 -5.21 1.55 15.19
CA ARG A 57 -6.52 0.92 14.97
C ARG A 57 -7.70 1.89 15.15
N LEU A 58 -7.62 2.83 16.10
CA LEU A 58 -8.65 3.85 16.30
C LEU A 58 -8.66 4.86 15.14
N ASN A 59 -7.49 5.24 14.64
CA ASN A 59 -7.35 6.03 13.41
C ASN A 59 -7.98 5.33 12.22
N THR A 60 -7.79 4.01 12.09
CA THR A 60 -8.40 3.22 11.03
C THR A 60 -9.93 3.21 11.12
N ILE A 61 -10.48 3.04 12.33
CA ILE A 61 -11.95 3.12 12.55
C ILE A 61 -12.48 4.52 12.21
N ASN A 62 -11.77 5.58 12.61
CA ASN A 62 -12.15 6.95 12.27
C ASN A 62 -12.17 7.17 10.76
N LYS A 63 -11.16 6.66 10.04
CA LYS A 63 -11.11 6.67 8.56
C LYS A 63 -12.27 5.92 7.93
N HIS A 64 -12.68 4.77 8.48
CA HIS A 64 -13.85 4.03 7.98
C HIS A 64 -15.15 4.82 8.17
N PHE A 65 -15.30 5.58 9.26
CA PHE A 65 -16.44 6.46 9.45
C PHE A 65 -16.47 7.60 8.44
N SER A 66 -15.32 8.25 8.20
CA SER A 66 -15.20 9.27 7.16
C SER A 66 -15.53 8.71 5.77
N TRP A 67 -14.95 7.57 5.40
CA TRP A 67 -15.26 6.90 4.13
C TRP A 67 -16.76 6.59 3.99
N ALA A 68 -17.39 6.08 5.06
CA ALA A 68 -18.81 5.77 5.02
C ALA A 68 -19.67 7.03 4.84
N GLN A 69 -19.28 8.15 5.46
CA GLN A 69 -19.92 9.44 5.23
C GLN A 69 -19.73 9.91 3.78
N ASP A 70 -18.54 9.74 3.19
CA ASP A 70 -18.25 10.11 1.80
C ASP A 70 -19.12 9.37 0.78
N GLN A 71 -19.60 8.15 1.12
CA GLN A 71 -20.52 7.43 0.27
C GLN A 71 -21.95 7.99 0.33
N LEU A 72 -22.33 8.74 1.37
CA LEU A 72 -23.71 9.20 1.56
C LEU A 72 -24.26 10.04 0.40
N PRO A 73 -23.54 11.02 -0.19
CA PRO A 73 -24.07 11.79 -1.32
C PRO A 73 -24.38 10.91 -2.54
N MET A 74 -23.49 9.97 -2.88
CA MET A 74 -23.73 9.04 -3.99
C MET A 74 -24.82 8.02 -3.68
N LEU A 75 -24.87 7.50 -2.46
CA LEU A 75 -25.94 6.57 -2.05
C LEU A 75 -27.30 7.27 -2.05
N ARG A 76 -27.38 8.53 -1.60
CA ARG A 76 -28.59 9.37 -1.70
C ARG A 76 -29.00 9.58 -3.16
N ARG A 77 -28.06 9.82 -4.07
CA ARG A 77 -28.32 9.91 -5.53
C ARG A 77 -28.83 8.58 -6.11
N ARG A 78 -28.25 7.44 -5.70
CA ARG A 78 -28.74 6.13 -6.14
C ARG A 78 -30.13 5.82 -5.59
N HIS A 79 -30.40 6.23 -4.35
CA HIS A 79 -31.71 6.11 -3.73
C HIS A 79 -32.76 6.96 -4.44
N SER A 80 -32.44 8.22 -4.76
CA SER A 80 -33.38 9.11 -5.46
C SER A 80 -33.72 8.60 -6.86
N LEU A 81 -32.75 8.03 -7.58
CA LEU A 81 -32.98 7.36 -8.86
C LEU A 81 -33.87 6.11 -8.71
N ALA A 82 -33.55 5.23 -7.77
CA ALA A 82 -34.33 4.00 -7.53
C ALA A 82 -35.76 4.29 -7.06
N ALA A 83 -35.96 5.33 -6.23
CA ALA A 83 -37.29 5.74 -5.78
C ALA A 83 -38.12 6.42 -6.88
N ALA A 84 -37.47 7.12 -7.81
CA ALA A 84 -38.14 7.73 -8.96
C ALA A 84 -38.58 6.67 -9.98
N GLU A 85 -37.72 5.68 -10.25
CA GLU A 85 -38.04 4.50 -11.07
C GLU A 85 -39.24 3.74 -10.50
N ALA A 86 -39.22 3.38 -9.20
CA ALA A 86 -40.32 2.66 -8.55
C ALA A 86 -41.67 3.41 -8.61
N LYS A 87 -41.62 4.74 -8.71
CA LYS A 87 -42.82 5.58 -8.84
C LYS A 87 -43.31 5.68 -10.29
N GLU A 88 -42.41 5.75 -11.27
CA GLU A 88 -42.76 5.77 -12.69
C GLU A 88 -43.27 4.40 -13.18
N GLU A 89 -42.73 3.29 -12.64
CA GLU A 89 -43.19 1.93 -12.90
C GLU A 89 -44.65 1.71 -12.46
N SER A 90 -45.01 2.27 -11.29
CA SER A 90 -46.38 2.31 -10.74
C SER A 90 -47.37 3.06 -11.63
N ASP A 91 -46.94 4.18 -12.23
CA ASP A 91 -47.85 5.12 -12.89
C ASP A 91 -47.98 4.88 -14.41
N PHE A 92 -46.98 4.27 -15.07
CA PHE A 92 -46.95 4.15 -16.53
C PHE A 92 -46.59 2.76 -17.08
N GLY A 93 -46.28 1.77 -16.25
CA GLY A 93 -46.17 0.36 -16.64
C GLY A 93 -45.09 0.06 -17.70
N ALA A 94 -44.09 0.92 -17.86
CA ALA A 94 -42.97 0.69 -18.76
C ALA A 94 -41.65 1.00 -18.05
N SER A 95 -40.75 0.02 -18.08
CA SER A 95 -39.30 0.13 -17.85
C SER A 95 -38.74 1.27 -18.72
N GLY A 96 -38.50 2.43 -18.10
CA GLY A 96 -38.16 3.65 -18.80
C GLY A 96 -37.06 4.39 -18.07
N MET A 97 -35.97 4.71 -18.79
CA MET A 97 -34.96 5.65 -18.34
C MET A 97 -35.63 6.94 -17.83
N VAL A 98 -35.49 7.21 -16.53
CA VAL A 98 -36.10 8.34 -15.81
C VAL A 98 -35.80 9.65 -16.54
N THR A 99 -36.84 10.30 -17.07
CA THR A 99 -36.73 11.59 -17.77
C THR A 99 -36.76 12.79 -16.82
N ALA A 100 -37.19 12.57 -15.57
CA ALA A 100 -37.05 13.52 -14.48
C ALA A 100 -35.61 13.44 -13.94
N GLY A 101 -34.76 14.40 -14.29
CA GLY A 101 -33.39 14.48 -13.79
C GLY A 101 -33.29 14.21 -12.29
N SER A 102 -32.41 13.27 -11.91
CA SER A 102 -31.92 12.83 -10.58
C SER A 102 -32.88 12.74 -9.36
N GLY A 103 -34.16 13.10 -9.46
CA GLY A 103 -35.06 13.17 -8.30
C GLY A 103 -34.58 14.11 -7.19
N ASP A 104 -35.17 13.99 -6.00
CA ASP A 104 -34.89 14.83 -4.83
C ASP A 104 -33.42 14.67 -4.37
N LEU A 105 -32.59 15.70 -4.57
CA LEU A 105 -31.14 15.72 -4.30
C LEU A 105 -30.82 16.08 -2.84
N GLY A 106 -31.79 15.95 -1.93
CA GLY A 106 -31.68 16.35 -0.54
C GLY A 106 -32.49 17.61 -0.26
N LYS A 107 -31.83 18.78 -0.21
CA LYS A 107 -32.51 20.06 0.10
C LYS A 107 -33.25 20.65 -1.10
N TYR A 108 -32.84 20.29 -2.32
CA TYR A 108 -33.43 20.79 -3.56
C TYR A 108 -33.99 19.65 -4.41
N LYS A 109 -35.18 19.88 -4.96
CA LYS A 109 -35.91 18.89 -5.77
C LYS A 109 -35.31 18.66 -7.16
N THR A 110 -34.52 19.60 -7.66
CA THR A 110 -33.87 19.50 -8.98
C THR A 110 -32.48 20.11 -8.94
N GLN A 111 -31.64 19.69 -9.89
CA GLN A 111 -30.31 20.25 -10.10
C GLN A 111 -30.37 21.76 -10.37
N GLU A 112 -31.30 22.23 -11.21
CA GLU A 112 -31.44 23.65 -11.54
C GLU A 112 -31.83 24.48 -10.30
N ALA A 113 -32.64 23.92 -9.41
CA ALA A 113 -33.00 24.57 -8.16
C ALA A 113 -31.78 24.70 -7.22
N ALA A 114 -30.97 23.65 -7.08
CA ALA A 114 -29.73 23.68 -6.31
C ALA A 114 -28.74 24.70 -6.89
N GLN A 115 -28.50 24.65 -8.20
CA GLN A 115 -27.60 25.58 -8.88
C GLN A 115 -28.06 27.03 -8.76
N LYS A 116 -29.38 27.28 -8.90
CA LYS A 116 -29.95 28.61 -8.73
C LYS A 116 -29.77 29.11 -7.30
N ALA A 117 -30.07 28.26 -6.31
CA ALA A 117 -29.90 28.61 -4.91
C ALA A 117 -28.42 28.91 -4.56
N GLY A 118 -27.48 28.13 -5.12
CA GLY A 118 -26.03 28.35 -4.97
C GLY A 118 -25.60 29.71 -5.54
N LYS A 119 -26.01 30.02 -6.78
CA LYS A 119 -25.76 31.33 -7.42
C LYS A 119 -26.36 32.48 -6.62
N ASP A 120 -27.61 32.35 -6.20
CA ASP A 120 -28.31 33.39 -5.45
C ASP A 120 -27.64 33.65 -4.09
N ALA A 121 -27.15 32.61 -3.41
CA ALA A 121 -26.41 32.73 -2.15
C ALA A 121 -25.07 33.45 -2.33
N ALA A 122 -24.27 33.02 -3.30
CA ALA A 122 -22.99 33.64 -3.63
C ALA A 122 -23.15 35.11 -4.06
N LYS A 123 -24.18 35.42 -4.86
CA LYS A 123 -24.49 36.77 -5.29
C LYS A 123 -24.86 37.67 -4.11
N LYS A 124 -25.74 37.22 -3.21
CA LYS A 124 -26.09 37.98 -2.00
C LYS A 124 -24.86 38.31 -1.15
N TYR A 125 -23.95 37.36 -1.02
CA TYR A 125 -22.70 37.62 -0.28
C TYR A 125 -21.83 38.65 -1.00
N LYS A 126 -21.65 38.51 -2.32
CA LYS A 126 -20.88 39.44 -3.16
C LYS A 126 -21.44 40.87 -3.18
N ASP A 127 -22.77 40.98 -3.16
CA ASP A 127 -23.49 42.26 -3.13
C ASP A 127 -23.55 42.87 -1.72
N GLY A 128 -23.11 42.13 -0.69
CA GLY A 128 -23.10 42.57 0.71
C GLY A 128 -24.46 42.44 1.42
N ASP A 129 -25.43 41.76 0.80
CA ASP A 129 -26.76 41.52 1.36
C ASP A 129 -26.74 40.52 2.54
N ILE A 130 -25.71 39.67 2.60
CA ILE A 130 -25.46 38.76 3.71
C ILE A 130 -24.00 38.84 4.17
N THR A 131 -23.76 38.58 5.46
CA THR A 131 -22.42 38.57 6.04
C THR A 131 -21.64 37.31 5.66
N ALA A 132 -20.31 37.34 5.82
CA ALA A 132 -19.47 36.14 5.65
C ALA A 132 -19.94 34.97 6.52
N GLN A 133 -20.31 35.24 7.77
CA GLN A 133 -20.84 34.22 8.69
C GLN A 133 -22.15 33.61 8.19
N GLN A 134 -23.07 34.43 7.69
CA GLN A 134 -24.33 33.95 7.10
C GLN A 134 -24.08 33.10 5.85
N TYR A 135 -23.08 33.47 5.05
CA TYR A 135 -22.73 32.71 3.85
C TYR A 135 -22.03 31.38 4.19
N LEU A 136 -21.12 31.36 5.17
CA LEU A 136 -20.53 30.11 5.69
C LEU A 136 -21.59 29.17 6.30
N GLN A 137 -22.64 29.70 6.96
CA GLN A 137 -23.77 28.89 7.39
C GLN A 137 -24.55 28.29 6.20
N LEU A 138 -24.67 29.03 5.09
CA LEU A 138 -25.24 28.48 3.87
C LEU A 138 -24.33 27.42 3.25
N MET A 139 -23.01 27.56 3.33
CA MET A 139 -22.09 26.49 2.92
C MET A 139 -22.31 25.23 3.75
N GLN A 140 -22.30 25.34 5.08
CA GLN A 140 -22.55 24.22 5.99
C GLN A 140 -23.85 23.48 5.70
N GLN A 141 -24.94 24.22 5.45
CA GLN A 141 -26.25 23.63 5.16
C GLN A 141 -26.32 22.92 3.80
N ASN A 142 -25.34 23.11 2.93
CA ASN A 142 -25.35 22.61 1.55
C ASN A 142 -23.99 21.97 1.16
N GLU A 143 -23.13 21.62 2.11
CA GLU A 143 -21.76 21.13 1.84
C GLU A 143 -21.71 19.77 1.15
N ASP A 144 -22.79 19.01 1.24
CA ASP A 144 -23.00 17.72 0.58
C ASP A 144 -23.61 17.84 -0.83
N ASP A 145 -24.02 19.04 -1.27
CA ASP A 145 -24.71 19.26 -2.55
C ASP A 145 -23.73 19.81 -3.60
N PRO A 146 -23.20 18.96 -4.50
CA PRO A 146 -22.21 19.38 -5.50
C PRO A 146 -22.75 20.38 -6.52
N ASP A 147 -24.06 20.40 -6.79
CA ASP A 147 -24.67 21.31 -7.75
C ASP A 147 -24.85 22.71 -7.15
N PHE A 148 -25.25 22.79 -5.88
CA PHE A 148 -25.23 24.03 -5.11
C PHE A 148 -23.80 24.54 -4.94
N ALA A 149 -22.88 23.68 -4.49
CA ALA A 149 -21.50 24.06 -4.20
C ALA A 149 -20.78 24.56 -5.45
N ALA A 150 -20.84 23.81 -6.55
CA ALA A 150 -20.22 24.21 -7.82
C ALA A 150 -20.79 25.54 -8.34
N ALA A 151 -22.11 25.70 -8.32
CA ALA A 151 -22.73 26.94 -8.81
C ALA A 151 -22.42 28.16 -7.93
N SER A 152 -22.38 27.96 -6.61
CA SER A 152 -22.01 28.97 -5.62
C SER A 152 -20.55 29.40 -5.77
N CYS A 153 -19.62 28.44 -5.80
CA CYS A 153 -18.20 28.70 -5.99
C CYS A 153 -17.89 29.35 -7.35
N LYS A 154 -18.59 28.94 -8.41
CA LYS A 154 -18.46 29.55 -9.74
C LYS A 154 -18.88 31.02 -9.77
N GLU A 155 -19.98 31.36 -9.12
CA GLU A 155 -20.49 32.73 -9.06
C GLU A 155 -19.59 33.64 -8.22
N LEU A 156 -19.06 33.10 -7.12
CA LEU A 156 -18.17 33.85 -6.23
C LEU A 156 -16.78 34.07 -6.85
N GLY A 157 -16.22 33.01 -7.46
CA GLY A 157 -14.88 32.97 -8.03
C GLY A 157 -13.79 32.68 -6.99
N GLN A 158 -12.68 32.11 -7.45
CA GLN A 158 -11.56 31.64 -6.61
C GLN A 158 -10.95 32.75 -5.74
N ALA A 159 -10.71 33.94 -6.28
CA ALA A 159 -10.13 35.05 -5.51
C ALA A 159 -10.99 35.42 -4.28
N ARG A 160 -12.32 35.44 -4.43
CA ARG A 160 -13.24 35.73 -3.32
C ARG A 160 -13.40 34.55 -2.37
N LEU A 161 -13.25 33.32 -2.84
CA LEU A 161 -13.17 32.14 -1.96
C LEU A 161 -11.89 32.17 -1.12
N ALA A 162 -10.74 32.51 -1.71
CA ALA A 162 -9.48 32.68 -1.00
C ALA A 162 -9.56 33.80 0.04
N GLU A 163 -10.26 34.90 -0.26
CA GLU A 163 -10.55 35.94 0.74
C GLU A 163 -11.45 35.45 1.88
N LEU A 164 -12.31 34.45 1.65
CA LEU A 164 -13.22 33.90 2.65
C LEU A 164 -12.55 32.85 3.56
N GLU A 165 -11.51 32.16 3.08
CA GLU A 165 -10.81 31.11 3.82
C GLU A 165 -10.37 31.54 5.24
N PRO A 166 -9.74 32.72 5.45
CA PRO A 166 -9.31 33.14 6.78
C PRO A 166 -10.49 33.41 7.74
N TYR A 167 -11.69 33.62 7.21
CA TYR A 167 -12.91 33.85 7.98
C TYR A 167 -13.67 32.56 8.27
N SER A 168 -13.28 31.42 7.69
CA SER A 168 -13.95 30.13 7.89
C SER A 168 -14.02 29.73 9.37
N SER A 169 -12.97 30.03 10.14
CA SER A 169 -12.93 29.80 11.60
C SER A 169 -13.94 30.63 12.39
N GLN A 170 -14.58 31.65 11.79
CA GLN A 170 -15.63 32.45 12.42
C GLN A 170 -17.01 31.80 12.30
N LEU A 171 -17.15 30.70 11.54
CA LEU A 171 -18.39 29.94 11.49
C LEU A 171 -18.75 29.40 12.88
N ASP A 172 -17.75 28.86 13.57
CA ASP A 172 -17.83 28.41 14.95
C ASP A 172 -16.58 28.89 15.70
N SER A 173 -16.70 30.00 16.44
CA SER A 173 -15.57 30.57 17.19
C SER A 173 -15.11 29.68 18.33
N ASP A 174 -15.98 28.79 18.81
CA ASP A 174 -15.67 27.84 19.89
C ASP A 174 -14.99 26.58 19.32
N ASN A 175 -15.17 26.30 18.03
CA ASN A 175 -14.53 25.22 17.29
C ASN A 175 -14.03 25.69 15.89
N PRO A 176 -12.91 26.44 15.84
CA PRO A 176 -12.42 27.04 14.60
C PRO A 176 -12.09 26.01 13.51
N ASP A 177 -11.70 24.80 13.90
CA ASP A 177 -11.39 23.70 12.98
C ASP A 177 -12.65 23.22 12.26
N ALA A 178 -13.80 23.13 12.94
CA ALA A 178 -15.07 22.78 12.29
C ALA A 178 -15.48 23.77 11.19
N GLY A 179 -15.20 25.06 11.41
CA GLY A 179 -15.43 26.08 10.38
C GLY A 179 -14.57 25.89 9.14
N ARG A 180 -13.29 25.54 9.34
CA ARG A 180 -12.36 25.19 8.25
C ARG A 180 -12.78 23.93 7.52
N SER A 181 -13.17 22.87 8.23
CA SER A 181 -13.62 21.62 7.60
C SER A 181 -14.88 21.81 6.77
N VAL A 182 -15.84 22.64 7.21
CA VAL A 182 -17.01 23.00 6.39
C VAL A 182 -16.59 23.70 5.10
N PHE A 183 -15.69 24.68 5.19
CA PHE A 183 -15.20 25.39 4.02
C PHE A 183 -14.46 24.44 3.06
N ALA A 184 -13.56 23.61 3.57
CA ALA A 184 -12.84 22.61 2.79
C ALA A 184 -13.77 21.58 2.13
N ASN A 185 -14.77 21.07 2.86
CA ASN A 185 -15.78 20.14 2.32
C ASN A 185 -16.58 20.80 1.20
N PHE A 186 -16.99 22.06 1.38
CA PHE A 186 -17.71 22.80 0.37
C PHE A 186 -16.87 22.97 -0.91
N VAL A 187 -15.59 23.32 -0.77
CA VAL A 187 -14.65 23.43 -1.90
C VAL A 187 -14.46 22.07 -2.58
N ALA A 188 -14.15 21.00 -1.84
CA ALA A 188 -13.98 19.65 -2.38
C ALA A 188 -15.25 19.14 -3.09
N THR A 189 -16.42 19.35 -2.50
CA THR A 189 -17.72 19.01 -3.10
C THR A 189 -17.99 19.80 -4.38
N SER A 190 -17.60 21.08 -4.44
CA SER A 190 -17.70 21.86 -5.67
C SER A 190 -16.83 21.29 -6.81
N MET A 191 -15.64 20.77 -6.49
CA MET A 191 -14.75 20.14 -7.48
C MET A 191 -15.36 18.86 -8.04
N ARG A 192 -16.03 18.07 -7.19
CA ARG A 192 -16.83 16.91 -7.64
C ARG A 192 -18.02 17.33 -8.52
N GLY A 193 -18.50 18.57 -8.37
CA GLY A 193 -19.48 19.22 -9.25
C GLY A 193 -18.88 19.83 -10.53
N GLY A 194 -17.59 19.61 -10.79
CA GLY A 194 -16.88 20.05 -12.00
C GLY A 194 -16.20 21.42 -11.89
N MET A 195 -16.09 22.00 -10.70
CA MET A 195 -15.23 23.16 -10.48
C MET A 195 -13.76 22.78 -10.55
N GLN A 196 -12.95 23.69 -11.06
CA GLN A 196 -11.50 23.62 -11.04
C GLN A 196 -10.97 24.92 -10.45
N TYR A 197 -9.92 24.83 -9.64
CA TYR A 197 -9.31 25.99 -9.02
C TYR A 197 -7.91 26.12 -9.57
N LYS A 198 -7.79 26.77 -10.73
CA LYS A 198 -6.53 26.78 -11.47
C LYS A 198 -5.67 27.98 -11.11
N ASP A 199 -4.37 27.78 -11.05
CA ASP A 199 -3.36 28.83 -10.98
C ASP A 199 -3.14 29.49 -12.36
N SER A 200 -2.16 30.40 -12.44
CA SER A 200 -1.82 31.06 -13.70
C SER A 200 -1.17 30.15 -14.75
N ALA A 201 -0.67 28.98 -14.35
CA ALA A 201 -0.05 27.99 -15.22
C ALA A 201 -1.04 26.89 -15.69
N GLY A 202 -2.25 26.86 -15.12
CA GLY A 202 -3.30 25.89 -15.45
C GLY A 202 -3.28 24.63 -14.57
N HIS A 203 -2.45 24.59 -13.53
CA HIS A 203 -2.44 23.56 -12.50
C HIS A 203 -3.46 23.88 -11.42
N GLU A 204 -3.88 22.90 -10.62
CA GLU A 204 -4.68 23.20 -9.42
C GLU A 204 -3.89 24.15 -8.50
N ASP A 205 -4.53 25.18 -7.98
CA ASP A 205 -3.88 26.25 -7.21
C ASP A 205 -3.45 25.72 -5.84
N ILE A 206 -2.17 25.36 -5.74
CA ILE A 206 -1.58 24.81 -4.52
C ILE A 206 -1.65 25.80 -3.34
N ASP A 207 -1.51 27.10 -3.59
CA ASP A 207 -1.56 28.12 -2.55
C ASP A 207 -2.97 28.21 -1.93
N PHE A 208 -4.00 28.03 -2.75
CA PHE A 208 -5.39 28.02 -2.31
C PHE A 208 -5.82 26.68 -1.71
N LEU A 209 -5.47 25.56 -2.34
CA LEU A 209 -6.03 24.25 -2.01
C LEU A 209 -5.25 23.51 -0.92
N ALA A 210 -3.92 23.62 -0.85
CA ALA A 210 -3.13 22.84 0.10
C ALA A 210 -3.51 23.07 1.58
N PRO A 211 -3.85 24.30 2.02
CA PRO A 211 -4.34 24.51 3.39
C PRO A 211 -5.65 23.79 3.71
N LEU A 212 -6.38 23.33 2.69
CA LEU A 212 -7.71 22.72 2.80
C LEU A 212 -7.66 21.19 2.69
N VAL A 213 -6.64 20.61 2.05
CA VAL A 213 -6.65 19.18 1.69
C VAL A 213 -6.61 18.23 2.89
N THR A 214 -6.20 18.70 4.07
CA THR A 214 -6.24 17.89 5.31
C THR A 214 -7.59 17.94 6.01
N GLU A 215 -8.47 18.86 5.61
CA GLU A 215 -9.74 19.16 6.26
C GLU A 215 -10.95 18.51 5.56
N ALA A 216 -10.76 17.98 4.35
CA ALA A 216 -11.80 17.35 3.55
C ALA A 216 -11.23 16.30 2.58
N ASN A 217 -12.12 15.46 2.03
CA ASN A 217 -11.73 14.46 1.04
C ASN A 217 -11.75 15.04 -0.39
N PHE A 218 -10.62 15.50 -0.89
CA PHE A 218 -10.50 16.07 -2.24
C PHE A 218 -10.49 14.99 -3.33
N PRO A 219 -10.91 15.32 -4.57
CA PRO A 219 -10.79 14.39 -5.69
C PRO A 219 -9.33 13.91 -5.89
N ALA A 220 -9.16 12.62 -6.18
CA ALA A 220 -7.84 12.00 -6.31
C ALA A 220 -6.96 12.63 -7.40
N ASP A 221 -7.55 13.10 -8.50
CA ASP A 221 -6.86 13.81 -9.57
C ASP A 221 -6.31 15.17 -9.11
N VAL A 222 -7.04 15.86 -8.23
CA VAL A 222 -6.60 17.11 -7.59
C VAL A 222 -5.43 16.83 -6.66
N LEU A 223 -5.55 15.83 -5.78
CA LEU A 223 -4.45 15.44 -4.87
C LEU A 223 -3.20 15.03 -5.64
N THR A 224 -3.35 14.32 -6.76
CA THR A 224 -2.24 13.90 -7.63
C THR A 224 -1.54 15.10 -8.29
N ASP A 225 -2.31 16.07 -8.79
CA ASP A 225 -1.75 17.30 -9.38
C ASP A 225 -1.03 18.16 -8.32
N LEU A 226 -1.63 18.33 -7.14
CA LEU A 226 -1.00 19.03 -6.00
C LEU A 226 0.28 18.32 -5.54
N GLY A 227 0.28 16.99 -5.48
CA GLY A 227 1.49 16.20 -5.19
C GLY A 227 2.60 16.44 -6.19
N THR A 228 2.25 16.44 -7.49
CA THR A 228 3.22 16.69 -8.57
C THR A 228 3.81 18.09 -8.45
N GLN A 229 3.01 19.08 -8.09
CA GLN A 229 3.50 20.43 -7.83
C GLN A 229 4.37 20.50 -6.57
N ALA A 230 4.08 19.71 -5.53
CA ALA A 230 4.88 19.65 -4.30
C ALA A 230 6.27 19.01 -4.51
N LEU A 231 6.50 18.31 -5.64
CA LEU A 231 7.83 17.88 -6.07
C LEU A 231 8.67 19.02 -6.67
N LEU A 232 8.06 20.15 -7.05
CA LEU A 232 8.78 21.25 -7.70
C LEU A 232 9.59 22.07 -6.68
N PRO A 233 10.80 22.53 -7.05
CA PRO A 233 11.60 23.40 -6.20
C PRO A 233 10.83 24.68 -5.82
N GLY A 234 10.77 24.99 -4.52
CA GLY A 234 10.12 26.20 -3.99
C GLY A 234 8.73 25.99 -3.39
N ASN A 235 8.07 24.85 -3.62
CA ASN A 235 6.73 24.54 -3.08
C ASN A 235 6.76 23.86 -1.70
N THR A 236 7.86 23.96 -0.96
CA THR A 236 8.05 23.30 0.35
C THR A 236 7.14 23.85 1.46
N VAL A 237 6.51 25.01 1.25
CA VAL A 237 5.64 25.64 2.26
C VAL A 237 4.35 24.84 2.49
N TYR A 238 3.87 24.14 1.47
CA TYR A 238 2.58 23.43 1.48
C TYR A 238 2.71 21.91 1.38
N SER A 239 3.93 21.42 1.21
CA SER A 239 4.19 20.02 0.91
C SER A 239 3.75 19.09 2.03
N ASP A 240 3.84 19.49 3.30
CA ASP A 240 3.46 18.61 4.42
C ASP A 240 1.95 18.30 4.43
N GLN A 241 1.10 19.30 4.18
CA GLN A 241 -0.35 19.16 4.08
C GLN A 241 -0.73 18.28 2.87
N VAL A 242 -0.09 18.53 1.73
CA VAL A 242 -0.29 17.75 0.50
C VAL A 242 0.13 16.29 0.70
N TRP A 243 1.28 16.02 1.31
CA TRP A 243 1.74 14.65 1.60
C TRP A 243 0.81 13.92 2.57
N LYS A 244 0.35 14.58 3.64
CA LYS A 244 -0.62 13.99 4.57
C LYS A 244 -1.94 13.63 3.88
N ALA A 245 -2.44 14.51 3.02
CA ALA A 245 -3.67 14.28 2.28
C ALA A 245 -3.52 13.14 1.25
N LEU A 246 -2.41 13.12 0.49
CA LEU A 246 -2.10 12.03 -0.44
C LEU A 246 -1.98 10.69 0.29
N ALA A 247 -1.24 10.62 1.40
CA ALA A 247 -1.09 9.42 2.19
C ALA A 247 -2.41 8.91 2.80
N ALA A 248 -3.41 9.80 2.95
CA ALA A 248 -4.74 9.44 3.44
C ALA A 248 -5.65 8.88 2.33
N ASP A 249 -5.34 9.09 1.05
CA ASP A 249 -6.06 8.57 -0.11
C ASP A 249 -5.16 7.59 -0.91
N PRO A 250 -5.24 6.27 -0.65
CA PRO A 250 -4.44 5.28 -1.36
C PRO A 250 -4.60 5.29 -2.87
N LYS A 251 -5.78 5.67 -3.39
CA LYS A 251 -6.02 5.77 -4.83
C LYS A 251 -5.20 6.92 -5.41
N ALA A 252 -5.24 8.09 -4.78
CA ALA A 252 -4.46 9.24 -5.19
C ALA A 252 -2.94 8.98 -5.03
N ALA A 253 -2.50 8.42 -3.90
CA ALA A 253 -1.10 8.06 -3.67
C ALA A 253 -0.57 7.07 -4.71
N THR A 254 -1.34 6.02 -5.03
CA THR A 254 -0.94 5.01 -6.02
C THR A 254 -0.78 5.64 -7.41
N GLN A 255 -1.72 6.49 -7.82
CA GLN A 255 -1.64 7.21 -9.09
C GLN A 255 -0.47 8.22 -9.10
N PHE A 256 -0.29 8.98 -8.03
CA PHE A 256 0.81 9.94 -7.89
C PHE A 256 2.17 9.27 -8.00
N VAL A 257 2.39 8.16 -7.27
CA VAL A 257 3.64 7.41 -7.33
C VAL A 257 3.88 6.87 -8.73
N HIS A 258 2.83 6.37 -9.39
CA HIS A 258 2.92 5.84 -10.75
C HIS A 258 3.31 6.92 -11.76
N ASP A 259 2.61 8.05 -11.75
CA ASP A 259 2.82 9.13 -12.71
C ASP A 259 4.20 9.79 -12.55
N ASN A 260 4.73 9.81 -11.31
CA ASN A 260 6.00 10.45 -10.98
C ASN A 260 7.17 9.48 -10.81
N ILE A 261 6.98 8.17 -11.06
CA ILE A 261 7.92 7.09 -10.73
C ILE A 261 9.35 7.31 -11.24
N LYS A 262 9.51 8.04 -12.36
CA LYS A 262 10.81 8.35 -12.97
C LYS A 262 11.60 9.43 -12.23
N ILE A 263 10.91 10.32 -11.53
CA ILE A 263 11.51 11.47 -10.82
C ILE A 263 11.69 11.14 -9.34
N LEU A 264 10.83 10.28 -8.78
CA LEU A 264 10.84 9.97 -7.35
C LEU A 264 12.21 9.53 -6.83
N PRO A 265 12.98 8.64 -7.48
CA PRO A 265 14.27 8.23 -6.93
C PRO A 265 15.23 9.39 -6.70
N THR A 266 15.33 10.31 -7.66
CA THR A 266 16.13 11.55 -7.50
C THR A 266 15.59 12.47 -6.42
N PHE A 267 14.25 12.55 -6.27
CA PHE A 267 13.62 13.35 -5.22
C PHE A 267 13.88 12.77 -3.81
N MET A 268 13.94 11.44 -3.68
CA MET A 268 14.09 10.72 -2.41
C MET A 268 15.51 10.60 -1.90
N GLN A 269 16.51 10.98 -2.70
CA GLN A 269 17.93 10.90 -2.34
C GLN A 269 18.23 11.72 -1.08
N SER A 270 18.92 11.12 -0.11
CA SER A 270 19.21 11.70 1.20
C SER A 270 20.15 12.93 1.18
N ASP A 271 20.89 13.14 0.09
CA ASP A 271 21.82 14.26 -0.13
C ASP A 271 21.22 15.36 -1.05
N SER A 272 19.95 15.24 -1.42
CA SER A 272 19.30 16.07 -2.45
C SER A 272 18.84 17.47 -1.99
N GLU A 273 19.16 17.87 -0.75
CA GLU A 273 18.71 19.14 -0.12
C GLU A 273 19.03 20.40 -0.95
N HIS A 274 19.99 20.34 -1.88
CA HIS A 274 20.44 21.48 -2.67
C HIS A 274 19.82 21.63 -4.07
N ARG A 275 18.96 20.70 -4.51
CA ARG A 275 18.37 20.72 -5.87
C ARG A 275 16.85 20.61 -5.92
N GLY A 276 16.18 20.87 -4.79
CA GLY A 276 14.72 20.72 -4.68
C GLY A 276 14.28 19.28 -4.41
N GLY A 277 15.17 18.45 -3.85
CA GLY A 277 14.79 17.14 -3.34
C GLY A 277 14.15 17.19 -1.95
N LEU A 278 13.82 16.02 -1.44
CA LEU A 278 13.08 15.84 -0.19
C LEU A 278 13.87 16.41 0.99
N ILE A 279 13.32 17.42 1.64
CA ILE A 279 13.90 17.96 2.88
C ILE A 279 13.57 17.04 4.05
N ASN A 280 14.54 16.82 4.94
CA ASN A 280 14.41 15.93 6.10
C ASN A 280 13.10 16.08 6.91
N PRO A 281 12.58 17.30 7.20
CA PRO A 281 11.32 17.46 7.94
C PRO A 281 10.09 16.82 7.25
N ASN A 282 10.14 16.65 5.93
CA ASN A 282 9.04 16.11 5.13
C ASN A 282 9.22 14.61 4.83
N ALA A 283 10.38 14.03 5.14
CA ALA A 283 10.71 12.64 4.78
C ALA A 283 9.67 11.65 5.33
N LYS A 284 9.23 11.86 6.57
CA LYS A 284 8.19 11.05 7.21
C LYS A 284 6.83 11.14 6.52
N ASP A 285 6.37 12.34 6.17
CA ASP A 285 5.07 12.52 5.53
C ASP A 285 5.10 11.98 4.09
N PHE A 286 6.21 12.19 3.38
CA PHE A 286 6.40 11.63 2.03
C PHE A 286 6.53 10.10 2.03
N ALA A 287 7.22 9.51 3.02
CA ALA A 287 7.27 8.06 3.20
C ALA A 287 5.87 7.45 3.39
N ALA A 288 4.94 8.16 4.06
CA ALA A 288 3.56 7.73 4.16
C ALA A 288 2.83 7.74 2.80
N VAL A 289 3.16 8.68 1.90
CA VAL A 289 2.65 8.69 0.51
C VAL A 289 3.17 7.49 -0.27
N LEU A 290 4.49 7.25 -0.23
CA LEU A 290 5.08 6.09 -0.89
C LEU A 290 4.42 4.80 -0.41
N ARG A 291 4.32 4.61 0.90
CA ARG A 291 3.66 3.44 1.50
C ARG A 291 2.25 3.23 0.97
N ALA A 292 1.45 4.28 0.90
CA ALA A 292 0.08 4.21 0.39
C ALA A 292 0.01 4.01 -1.14
N GLY A 293 1.08 4.33 -1.86
CA GLY A 293 1.18 4.19 -3.31
C GLY A 293 1.86 2.92 -3.81
N THR A 294 2.62 2.24 -2.96
CA THR A 294 3.29 0.96 -3.26
C THR A 294 2.56 -0.23 -2.68
N MET A 295 1.82 -0.06 -1.57
CA MET A 295 0.93 -1.10 -1.03
C MET A 295 -0.53 -0.76 -1.31
N PRO A 296 -1.31 -1.67 -1.93
CA PRO A 296 -2.70 -1.39 -2.26
C PRO A 296 -3.56 -1.19 -1.01
N GLY A 297 -4.34 -0.11 -1.03
CA GLY A 297 -5.35 0.22 -0.02
C GLY A 297 -6.75 0.28 -0.62
N PRO A 298 -7.77 0.66 0.18
CA PRO A 298 -9.13 0.81 -0.32
C PRO A 298 -9.21 1.76 -1.53
N GLY A 299 -9.71 1.25 -2.65
CA GLY A 299 -9.95 2.03 -3.86
C GLY A 299 -8.74 2.24 -4.78
N SER A 300 -7.54 1.80 -4.39
CA SER A 300 -6.37 1.83 -5.29
C SER A 300 -6.35 0.63 -6.25
N ASP A 301 -5.61 0.75 -7.35
CA ASP A 301 -5.38 -0.36 -8.29
C ASP A 301 -4.20 -1.21 -7.79
N PRO A 302 -4.43 -2.47 -7.38
CA PRO A 302 -3.36 -3.34 -6.89
C PRO A 302 -2.29 -3.64 -7.94
N ASN A 303 -2.62 -3.59 -9.24
CA ASN A 303 -1.63 -3.76 -10.30
C ASN A 303 -0.68 -2.58 -10.35
N MET A 304 -1.23 -1.37 -10.24
CA MET A 304 -0.45 -0.14 -10.28
C MET A 304 0.46 -0.03 -9.06
N ALA A 305 -0.02 -0.42 -7.87
CA ALA A 305 0.80 -0.47 -6.66
C ALA A 305 1.98 -1.45 -6.82
N ALA A 306 1.73 -2.67 -7.31
CA ALA A 306 2.80 -3.64 -7.59
C ALA A 306 3.77 -3.17 -8.69
N ASP A 307 3.26 -2.49 -9.73
CA ASP A 307 4.09 -1.86 -10.76
C ASP A 307 4.98 -0.75 -10.17
N ASN A 308 4.46 0.03 -9.22
CA ASN A 308 5.23 1.06 -8.52
C ASN A 308 6.39 0.43 -7.73
N THR A 309 6.13 -0.58 -6.90
CA THR A 309 7.18 -1.33 -6.16
C THR A 309 8.18 -1.96 -7.12
N THR A 310 7.71 -2.58 -8.21
CA THR A 310 8.57 -3.18 -9.25
C THR A 310 9.54 -2.15 -9.84
N ASN A 311 9.08 -0.95 -10.15
CA ASN A 311 9.92 0.10 -10.73
C ASN A 311 10.93 0.66 -9.71
N LEU A 312 10.53 0.84 -8.45
CA LEU A 312 11.44 1.27 -7.39
C LEU A 312 12.54 0.23 -7.13
N ALA A 313 12.17 -1.04 -6.98
CA ALA A 313 13.13 -2.11 -6.76
C ALA A 313 14.14 -2.24 -7.92
N LYS A 314 13.65 -2.17 -9.17
CA LYS A 314 14.53 -2.12 -10.34
C LYS A 314 15.43 -0.90 -10.35
N TYR A 315 14.97 0.25 -9.89
CA TYR A 315 15.81 1.44 -9.80
C TYR A 315 16.99 1.18 -8.86
N TYR A 316 16.73 0.82 -7.60
CA TYR A 316 17.79 0.67 -6.58
C TYR A 316 18.70 -0.52 -6.84
N SER A 317 18.20 -1.60 -7.47
CA SER A 317 19.06 -2.68 -7.97
C SER A 317 20.07 -2.20 -9.03
N ASN A 318 19.69 -1.23 -9.87
CA ASN A 318 20.59 -0.68 -10.90
C ASN A 318 21.40 0.55 -10.44
N HIS A 319 21.12 1.09 -9.26
CA HIS A 319 21.76 2.29 -8.70
C HIS A 319 22.13 2.05 -7.22
N PRO A 320 23.05 1.12 -6.93
CA PRO A 320 23.39 0.73 -5.55
C PRO A 320 24.05 1.86 -4.74
N ASP A 321 24.59 2.88 -5.40
CA ASP A 321 25.21 4.04 -4.75
C ASP A 321 24.18 5.13 -4.36
N ASP A 322 22.91 4.98 -4.78
CA ASP A 322 21.85 5.93 -4.46
C ASP A 322 21.16 5.52 -3.15
N HIS A 323 21.18 6.41 -2.16
CA HIS A 323 20.56 6.16 -0.85
C HIS A 323 19.44 7.15 -0.53
N THR A 324 18.35 6.62 0.02
CA THR A 324 17.16 7.37 0.45
C THR A 324 17.22 7.75 1.93
N HIS A 325 16.23 8.52 2.39
CA HIS A 325 16.05 8.80 3.81
C HIS A 325 15.62 7.55 4.59
N PRO A 326 16.00 7.41 5.87
CA PRO A 326 15.63 6.26 6.72
C PRO A 326 14.13 5.96 6.74
N GLU A 327 13.26 6.99 6.71
CA GLU A 327 11.81 6.81 6.66
C GLU A 327 11.34 6.10 5.40
N ILE A 328 12.03 6.29 4.28
CA ILE A 328 11.74 5.64 2.99
C ILE A 328 12.31 4.23 2.96
N GLN A 329 13.50 4.01 3.52
CA GLN A 329 14.09 2.68 3.69
C GLN A 329 13.15 1.77 4.49
N GLN A 330 12.47 2.32 5.50
CA GLN A 330 11.42 1.62 6.25
C GLN A 330 10.20 1.29 5.39
N VAL A 331 9.84 2.11 4.40
CA VAL A 331 8.77 1.78 3.44
C VAL A 331 9.22 0.63 2.54
N PHE A 332 10.46 0.61 2.07
CA PHE A 332 10.97 -0.51 1.26
C PHE A 332 10.98 -1.81 2.06
N ALA A 333 11.34 -1.76 3.34
CA ALA A 333 11.22 -2.90 4.24
C ALA A 333 9.77 -3.38 4.38
N ASP A 334 8.81 -2.46 4.45
CA ASP A 334 7.39 -2.82 4.51
C ASP A 334 6.87 -3.39 3.18
N ASP A 335 7.32 -2.87 2.04
CA ASP A 335 7.01 -3.41 0.71
C ASP A 335 7.55 -4.84 0.56
N ILE A 336 8.79 -5.10 1.01
CA ILE A 336 9.40 -6.44 1.01
C ILE A 336 8.56 -7.43 1.84
N LYS A 337 8.06 -7.01 3.01
CA LYS A 337 7.19 -7.83 3.84
C LYS A 337 5.82 -8.05 3.21
N PHE A 338 5.26 -7.01 2.60
CA PHE A 338 3.95 -7.08 1.97
C PHE A 338 3.97 -8.03 0.75
N TYR A 339 5.02 -7.95 -0.07
CA TYR A 339 5.24 -8.77 -1.25
C TYR A 339 6.16 -9.97 -0.99
N PHE A 340 6.23 -10.44 0.26
CA PHE A 340 7.17 -11.50 0.64
C PHE A 340 6.95 -12.79 -0.15
N SER A 341 5.70 -13.15 -0.49
CA SER A 341 5.42 -14.32 -1.33
C SER A 341 6.05 -14.23 -2.73
N ASP A 342 6.15 -13.02 -3.27
CA ASP A 342 6.73 -12.77 -4.59
C ASP A 342 8.26 -12.81 -4.51
N LEU A 343 8.82 -12.29 -3.40
CA LEU A 343 10.23 -12.41 -3.06
C LEU A 343 10.63 -13.87 -2.85
N GLU A 344 9.89 -14.60 -2.01
CA GLU A 344 10.09 -16.03 -1.73
C GLU A 344 10.11 -16.80 -3.05
N SER A 345 9.05 -16.68 -3.87
CA SER A 345 9.01 -17.34 -5.19
C SER A 345 10.21 -16.95 -6.05
N SER A 346 10.64 -15.68 -6.02
CA SER A 346 11.80 -15.25 -6.80
C SER A 346 13.10 -15.85 -6.31
N LEU A 347 13.31 -15.94 -4.99
CA LEU A 347 14.52 -16.50 -4.41
C LEU A 347 14.55 -18.03 -4.55
N THR A 348 13.45 -18.69 -4.21
CA THR A 348 13.40 -20.13 -3.94
C THR A 348 12.81 -20.96 -5.07
N ASP A 349 12.08 -20.41 -6.04
CA ASP A 349 11.63 -21.25 -7.17
C ASP A 349 12.78 -21.45 -8.17
N PRO A 350 13.05 -22.69 -8.62
CA PRO A 350 14.00 -22.95 -9.70
C PRO A 350 13.59 -22.33 -11.04
N ALA A 351 12.28 -22.18 -11.26
CA ALA A 351 11.72 -21.50 -12.42
C ALA A 351 10.63 -20.52 -11.98
N PRO A 352 10.99 -19.30 -11.51
CA PRO A 352 10.01 -18.33 -11.03
C PRO A 352 8.92 -18.07 -12.06
N VAL A 353 7.68 -18.09 -11.59
CA VAL A 353 6.48 -17.88 -12.39
C VAL A 353 6.08 -16.42 -12.26
N ASP A 354 5.71 -15.80 -13.38
CA ASP A 354 5.01 -14.52 -13.35
C ASP A 354 3.64 -14.77 -12.71
N GLN A 355 3.46 -14.30 -11.48
CA GLN A 355 2.23 -14.47 -10.72
C GLN A 355 1.09 -13.59 -11.25
N GLY A 356 1.41 -12.71 -12.21
CA GLY A 356 0.46 -11.91 -12.95
C GLY A 356 0.11 -10.61 -12.24
N LYS A 357 -1.14 -10.20 -12.44
CA LYS A 357 -1.68 -8.91 -12.02
C LYS A 357 -1.71 -8.76 -10.49
N GLY A 358 -1.10 -7.69 -9.98
CA GLY A 358 -1.06 -7.36 -8.55
C GLY A 358 0.16 -7.91 -7.81
N HIS A 359 1.09 -8.56 -8.52
CA HIS A 359 2.31 -9.14 -7.98
C HIS A 359 3.57 -8.42 -8.46
N VAL A 360 4.60 -8.41 -7.61
CA VAL A 360 5.92 -7.82 -7.87
C VAL A 360 6.83 -8.89 -8.49
N ASN A 361 6.78 -8.97 -9.82
CA ASN A 361 7.51 -9.98 -10.60
C ASN A 361 8.96 -9.55 -10.87
N LEU A 362 9.78 -9.59 -9.83
CA LEU A 362 11.20 -9.26 -9.86
C LEU A 362 12.09 -10.50 -9.87
N LYS A 363 13.29 -10.36 -10.42
CA LYS A 363 14.37 -11.35 -10.24
C LYS A 363 14.96 -11.23 -8.85
N ALA A 364 15.70 -12.26 -8.42
CA ALA A 364 16.36 -12.24 -7.12
C ALA A 364 17.35 -11.08 -6.99
N GLU A 365 18.14 -10.82 -8.03
CA GLU A 365 19.13 -9.74 -8.02
C GLU A 365 18.47 -8.34 -7.96
N GLU A 366 17.23 -8.24 -8.43
CA GLU A 366 16.42 -7.02 -8.32
C GLU A 366 15.88 -6.85 -6.88
N TRP A 367 15.47 -7.95 -6.24
CA TRP A 367 15.11 -7.96 -4.82
C TRP A 367 16.31 -7.68 -3.92
N GLU A 368 17.49 -8.25 -4.20
CA GLU A 368 18.71 -8.06 -3.43
C GLU A 368 19.10 -6.59 -3.35
N GLY A 369 19.11 -5.87 -4.47
CA GLY A 369 19.39 -4.43 -4.46
C GLY A 369 18.34 -3.59 -3.72
N PHE A 370 17.07 -4.01 -3.76
CA PHE A 370 16.00 -3.33 -3.01
C PHE A 370 16.07 -3.61 -1.50
N MET A 371 16.36 -4.85 -1.12
CA MET A 371 16.65 -5.25 0.28
C MET A 371 17.87 -4.51 0.81
N HIS A 372 18.92 -4.41 0.01
CA HIS A 372 20.14 -3.71 0.36
C HIS A 372 19.86 -2.25 0.75
N GLU A 373 19.11 -1.51 -0.07
CA GLU A 373 18.72 -0.13 0.24
C GLU A 373 17.79 -0.06 1.47
N ALA A 374 16.82 -0.97 1.60
CA ALA A 374 15.97 -1.05 2.79
C ALA A 374 16.77 -1.28 4.08
N MET A 375 17.88 -2.03 4.00
CA MET A 375 18.75 -2.35 5.13
C MET A 375 19.78 -1.25 5.46
N GLN A 376 19.86 -0.17 4.69
CA GLN A 376 20.73 0.96 5.06
C GLN A 376 20.33 1.60 6.40
N ASP A 377 19.03 1.53 6.77
CA ASP A 377 18.50 1.91 8.10
C ASP A 377 18.57 0.72 9.07
N PRO A 378 19.12 0.89 10.29
CA PRO A 378 19.27 -0.20 11.24
C PRO A 378 17.92 -0.70 11.81
N SER A 379 16.89 0.16 11.85
CA SER A 379 15.56 -0.25 12.33
C SER A 379 14.90 -1.21 11.33
N SER A 380 14.97 -0.83 10.06
CA SER A 380 14.49 -1.60 8.90
C SER A 380 15.23 -2.92 8.77
N THR A 381 16.55 -2.92 8.95
CA THR A 381 17.38 -4.15 8.98
C THR A 381 16.93 -5.12 10.06
N ALA A 382 16.84 -4.67 11.32
CA ALA A 382 16.40 -5.52 12.40
C ALA A 382 14.98 -6.07 12.15
N ALA A 383 14.10 -5.24 11.59
CA ALA A 383 12.73 -5.62 11.28
C ALA A 383 12.64 -6.63 10.13
N LEU A 384 13.55 -6.58 9.15
CA LEU A 384 13.63 -7.52 8.04
C LEU A 384 14.26 -8.83 8.47
N LEU A 385 15.36 -8.81 9.23
CA LEU A 385 16.00 -10.02 9.77
C LEU A 385 15.07 -10.81 10.70
N ALA A 386 14.35 -10.12 11.59
CA ALA A 386 13.37 -10.78 12.45
C ALA A 386 12.22 -11.41 11.64
N TYR A 387 11.74 -10.69 10.63
CA TYR A 387 10.66 -11.18 9.78
C TYR A 387 11.08 -12.36 8.91
N SER A 388 12.26 -12.29 8.26
CA SER A 388 12.78 -13.40 7.45
C SER A 388 12.94 -14.64 8.32
N SER A 389 13.52 -14.51 9.52
CA SER A 389 13.66 -15.63 10.47
C SER A 389 12.32 -16.29 10.79
N GLU A 390 11.28 -15.50 11.06
CA GLU A 390 9.94 -16.01 11.35
C GLU A 390 9.35 -16.73 10.12
N GLN A 391 9.48 -16.15 8.93
CA GLN A 391 8.98 -16.78 7.70
C GLN A 391 9.74 -18.08 7.38
N THR A 392 11.05 -18.14 7.62
CA THR A 392 11.84 -19.35 7.38
C THR A 392 11.50 -20.47 8.33
N ASP A 393 11.19 -20.16 9.59
CA ASP A 393 10.68 -21.16 10.54
C ASP A 393 9.31 -21.68 10.11
N LEU A 394 8.38 -20.77 9.77
CA LEU A 394 7.05 -21.15 9.31
C LEU A 394 7.11 -22.02 8.06
N LEU A 395 8.03 -21.72 7.15
CA LEU A 395 8.30 -22.52 5.96
C LEU A 395 8.83 -23.91 6.36
N ALA A 396 9.91 -23.97 7.14
CA ALA A 396 10.54 -25.22 7.59
C ALA A 396 9.58 -26.13 8.39
N ASP A 397 8.76 -25.55 9.26
CA ASP A 397 7.77 -26.27 10.06
C ASP A 397 6.56 -26.76 9.25
N GLY A 398 6.29 -26.11 8.11
CA GLY A 398 5.22 -26.51 7.20
C GLY A 398 5.45 -27.91 6.61
N ASP A 399 6.71 -28.28 6.36
CA ASP A 399 7.11 -29.60 5.89
C ASP A 399 8.55 -29.96 6.32
N PRO A 400 8.78 -30.34 7.60
CA PRO A 400 10.11 -30.49 8.20
C PRO A 400 10.89 -31.70 7.68
N HIS A 401 10.31 -32.47 6.77
CA HIS A 401 10.96 -33.60 6.12
C HIS A 401 11.17 -33.36 4.62
N ASN A 402 10.83 -32.16 4.14
CA ASN A 402 11.06 -31.75 2.78
C ASN A 402 12.34 -30.90 2.67
N PRO A 403 13.41 -31.47 2.12
CA PRO A 403 14.69 -30.77 2.00
C PRO A 403 14.65 -29.58 1.04
N GLU A 404 13.67 -29.50 0.15
CA GLU A 404 13.44 -28.29 -0.65
C GLU A 404 13.03 -27.12 0.24
N VAL A 405 12.13 -27.39 1.19
CA VAL A 405 11.60 -26.42 2.14
C VAL A 405 12.69 -25.97 3.11
N GLU A 406 13.52 -26.89 3.61
CA GLU A 406 14.67 -26.57 4.46
C GLU A 406 15.71 -25.70 3.72
N GLN A 407 15.97 -26.00 2.44
CA GLN A 407 16.89 -25.19 1.63
C GLN A 407 16.31 -23.84 1.24
N ALA A 408 15.02 -23.78 0.90
CA ALA A 408 14.32 -22.53 0.62
C ALA A 408 14.38 -21.61 1.85
N ALA A 409 14.12 -22.16 3.04
CA ALA A 409 14.29 -21.46 4.31
C ALA A 409 15.72 -20.94 4.49
N GLY A 410 16.73 -21.80 4.29
CA GLY A 410 18.13 -21.39 4.38
C GLY A 410 18.55 -20.34 3.35
N LEU A 411 17.99 -20.36 2.14
CA LEU A 411 18.27 -19.38 1.10
C LEU A 411 17.69 -18.01 1.46
N ILE A 412 16.46 -17.97 1.98
CA ILE A 412 15.83 -16.72 2.44
C ILE A 412 16.65 -16.14 3.61
N ASP A 413 16.88 -16.91 4.67
CA ASP A 413 17.63 -16.43 5.85
C ASP A 413 19.05 -15.99 5.48
N GLY A 414 19.72 -16.78 4.65
CA GLY A 414 21.06 -16.48 4.17
C GLY A 414 21.12 -15.21 3.31
N THR A 415 20.11 -14.94 2.49
CA THR A 415 20.07 -13.73 1.64
C THR A 415 19.92 -12.47 2.50
N PHE A 416 18.99 -12.47 3.45
CA PHE A 416 18.77 -11.33 4.36
C PHE A 416 20.00 -11.08 5.24
N SER A 417 20.59 -12.14 5.81
CA SER A 417 21.80 -12.03 6.62
C SER A 417 23.01 -11.54 5.82
N PHE A 418 23.14 -12.00 4.57
CA PHE A 418 24.21 -11.55 3.66
C PHE A 418 24.08 -10.06 3.34
N GLU A 419 22.90 -9.58 2.93
CA GLU A 419 22.70 -8.17 2.60
C GLU A 419 22.90 -7.26 3.83
N ALA A 420 22.43 -7.66 5.02
CA ALA A 420 22.66 -6.89 6.24
C ALA A 420 24.16 -6.80 6.59
N THR A 421 24.91 -7.91 6.40
CA THR A 421 26.37 -7.92 6.60
C THR A 421 27.09 -7.03 5.59
N LYS A 422 26.67 -7.07 4.33
CA LYS A 422 27.21 -6.25 3.26
C LYS A 422 27.01 -4.76 3.54
N VAL A 423 25.82 -4.33 3.96
CA VAL A 423 25.54 -2.93 4.36
C VAL A 423 26.49 -2.48 5.47
N PHE A 424 26.62 -3.25 6.55
CA PHE A 424 27.51 -2.90 7.65
C PHE A 424 28.96 -2.71 7.20
N GLN A 425 29.43 -3.63 6.36
CA GLN A 425 30.79 -3.60 5.84
C GLN A 425 31.05 -2.43 4.90
N GLU A 426 30.08 -2.05 4.06
CA GLU A 426 30.18 -0.87 3.21
C GLU A 426 30.27 0.41 4.06
N LYS A 427 29.47 0.52 5.14
CA LYS A 427 29.58 1.63 6.11
C LYS A 427 30.97 1.67 6.75
N GLN A 428 31.52 0.52 7.17
CA GLN A 428 32.90 0.45 7.69
C GLN A 428 33.94 0.87 6.65
N ALA A 429 33.82 0.38 5.41
CA ALA A 429 34.74 0.68 4.32
C ALA A 429 34.71 2.16 3.91
N ALA A 430 33.54 2.80 3.97
CA ALA A 430 33.37 4.23 3.78
C ALA A 430 33.95 5.08 4.94
N GLY A 431 34.37 4.45 6.04
CA GLY A 431 34.82 5.14 7.25
C GLY A 431 33.68 5.86 7.98
N ASP A 432 32.44 5.40 7.78
CA ASP A 432 31.28 5.92 8.47
C ASP A 432 31.38 5.60 9.97
N LYS A 433 31.49 6.65 10.78
CA LYS A 433 31.60 6.52 12.24
C LYS A 433 30.34 5.95 12.88
N THR A 434 29.22 5.95 12.15
CA THR A 434 27.95 5.39 12.61
C THR A 434 27.82 3.88 12.33
N ALA A 435 28.81 3.22 11.72
CA ALA A 435 28.74 1.79 11.45
C ALA A 435 28.59 0.95 12.73
N GLU A 436 29.33 1.29 13.80
CA GLU A 436 29.21 0.63 15.10
C GLU A 436 27.85 0.91 15.76
N ASP A 437 27.39 2.17 15.72
CA ASP A 437 26.06 2.57 16.23
C ASP A 437 24.92 1.86 15.47
N TRP A 438 25.08 1.66 14.16
CA TRP A 438 24.16 0.91 13.31
C TRP A 438 24.08 -0.55 13.78
N GLN A 439 25.23 -1.20 13.98
CA GLN A 439 25.29 -2.59 14.45
C GLN A 439 24.67 -2.73 15.84
N GLU A 440 24.99 -1.81 16.76
CA GLU A 440 24.42 -1.79 18.10
C GLU A 440 22.89 -1.66 18.04
N THR A 441 22.39 -0.75 17.21
CA THR A 441 20.95 -0.52 17.03
C THR A 441 20.24 -1.76 16.46
N VAL A 442 20.83 -2.44 15.47
CA VAL A 442 20.28 -3.69 14.92
C VAL A 442 20.21 -4.76 16.01
N THR A 443 21.31 -4.93 16.76
CA THR A 443 21.44 -5.92 17.85
C THR A 443 20.44 -5.65 18.97
N GLU A 444 20.33 -4.40 19.43
CA GLU A 444 19.37 -3.99 20.47
C GLU A 444 17.93 -4.25 20.04
N ARG A 445 17.57 -3.90 18.80
CA ARG A 445 16.20 -4.10 18.29
C ARG A 445 15.84 -5.57 18.10
N LEU A 446 16.78 -6.40 17.63
CA LEU A 446 16.59 -7.85 17.58
C LEU A 446 16.39 -8.41 18.99
N ASN A 447 17.22 -8.02 19.97
CA ASN A 447 17.05 -8.40 21.37
C ASN A 447 15.69 -7.98 21.93
N LYS A 448 15.23 -6.76 21.65
CA LYS A 448 13.93 -6.28 22.10
C LYS A 448 12.76 -7.07 21.48
N THR A 449 12.88 -7.49 20.22
CA THR A 449 11.90 -8.37 19.58
C THR A 449 11.82 -9.71 20.32
N ILE A 450 12.97 -10.28 20.73
CA ILE A 450 13.03 -11.48 21.57
C ILE A 450 12.32 -11.24 22.92
N GLU A 451 12.61 -10.13 23.60
CA GLU A 451 12.06 -9.82 24.92
C GLU A 451 10.55 -9.52 24.88
N THR A 452 10.09 -8.74 23.90
CA THR A 452 8.66 -8.41 23.76
C THR A 452 7.86 -9.65 23.36
N GLY A 453 8.43 -10.51 22.51
CA GLY A 453 7.86 -11.82 22.22
C GLY A 453 7.70 -12.68 23.48
N VAL A 454 8.60 -12.53 24.47
CA VAL A 454 8.53 -13.21 25.77
C VAL A 454 7.47 -12.61 26.71
N GLU A 455 7.20 -11.30 26.66
CA GLU A 455 6.15 -10.68 27.51
C GLU A 455 4.72 -11.02 27.04
N VAL A 456 4.48 -11.11 25.73
CA VAL A 456 3.21 -11.59 25.15
C VAL A 456 3.02 -13.10 25.42
N ALA A 457 4.09 -13.84 25.71
CA ALA A 457 4.10 -15.29 25.92
C ALA A 457 3.52 -15.78 27.27
N PHE A 458 2.93 -14.91 28.09
CA PHE A 458 2.27 -15.31 29.35
C PHE A 458 0.75 -15.59 29.23
N GLU A 459 0.18 -15.66 28.02
CA GLU A 459 -1.16 -16.26 27.77
C GLU A 459 -1.02 -17.67 27.16
N PRO A 460 -1.76 -18.71 27.61
CA PRO A 460 -1.41 -20.12 27.39
C PRO A 460 -1.90 -20.69 26.03
N GLY A 461 -1.05 -21.47 25.35
CA GLY A 461 -1.35 -22.15 24.08
C GLY A 461 -0.08 -22.49 23.28
N ASP A 462 0.49 -23.67 23.48
CA ASP A 462 1.95 -23.87 23.65
C ASP A 462 2.76 -24.42 22.45
N ALA A 463 2.35 -24.22 21.19
CA ALA A 463 3.13 -24.78 20.04
C ALA A 463 3.90 -23.72 19.23
N VAL A 464 3.27 -22.59 18.92
CA VAL A 464 3.88 -21.51 18.10
C VAL A 464 4.92 -20.70 18.90
N LYS A 465 4.99 -20.90 20.22
CA LYS A 465 5.53 -19.94 21.21
C LYS A 465 7.00 -20.13 21.59
N ILE A 466 7.60 -21.29 21.31
CA ILE A 466 9.00 -21.61 21.65
C ILE A 466 9.94 -21.32 20.47
N ILE A 467 9.38 -21.31 19.26
CA ILE A 467 10.12 -21.30 17.99
C ILE A 467 10.72 -19.91 17.73
N SER A 468 9.93 -18.83 17.90
CA SER A 468 10.39 -17.45 17.67
C SER A 468 11.57 -17.00 18.53
N LYS A 469 11.73 -17.53 19.75
CA LYS A 469 12.86 -17.17 20.62
C LYS A 469 14.15 -17.85 20.19
N ALA A 470 14.08 -19.11 19.79
CA ALA A 470 15.25 -19.88 19.38
C ALA A 470 15.79 -19.40 18.03
N SER A 471 14.90 -19.08 17.09
CA SER A 471 15.26 -18.61 15.76
C SER A 471 15.80 -17.19 15.73
N ILE A 472 15.14 -16.23 16.39
CA ILE A 472 15.69 -14.86 16.49
C ILE A 472 17.03 -14.88 17.27
N GLY A 473 17.16 -15.75 18.28
CA GLY A 473 18.44 -15.96 18.98
C GLY A 473 19.53 -16.56 18.10
N TYR A 474 19.17 -17.48 17.20
CA TYR A 474 20.07 -18.03 16.18
C TYR A 474 20.48 -16.94 15.19
N VAL A 475 19.54 -16.19 14.62
CA VAL A 475 19.82 -15.06 13.71
C VAL A 475 20.72 -14.04 14.37
N LEU A 476 20.45 -13.66 15.62
CA LEU A 476 21.32 -12.74 16.36
C LEU A 476 22.74 -13.28 16.51
N THR A 477 22.90 -14.57 16.82
CA THR A 477 24.20 -15.21 16.98
C THR A 477 24.94 -15.27 15.65
N THR A 478 24.27 -15.78 14.60
CA THR A 478 24.80 -15.89 13.23
C THR A 478 25.17 -14.52 12.68
N PHE A 479 24.30 -13.51 12.83
CA PHE A 479 24.51 -12.14 12.42
C PHE A 479 25.70 -11.50 13.17
N THR A 480 25.74 -11.61 14.51
CA THR A 480 26.83 -11.04 15.30
C THR A 480 28.17 -11.71 15.01
N ASP A 481 28.19 -13.04 14.86
CA ASP A 481 29.41 -13.79 14.56
C ASP A 481 29.92 -13.54 13.13
N SER A 482 29.02 -13.43 12.15
CA SER A 482 29.36 -13.19 10.75
C SER A 482 29.85 -11.75 10.49
N MET A 483 29.20 -10.73 11.07
CA MET A 483 29.59 -9.34 10.88
C MET A 483 30.92 -8.96 11.53
N VAL A 484 31.21 -9.49 12.73
CA VAL A 484 32.39 -9.05 13.50
C VAL A 484 33.69 -9.71 13.02
N LYS A 485 33.62 -10.89 12.40
CA LYS A 485 34.79 -11.72 12.12
C LYS A 485 35.19 -11.76 10.64
N THR A 486 34.35 -11.27 9.74
CA THR A 486 34.57 -11.41 8.28
C THR A 486 34.87 -10.07 7.65
N SER A 487 36.00 -9.96 6.94
CA SER A 487 36.38 -8.77 6.15
C SER A 487 35.55 -8.70 4.86
N PRO A 488 35.32 -7.50 4.27
CA PRO A 488 34.51 -7.36 3.05
C PRO A 488 35.06 -8.11 1.82
N ALA A 489 36.38 -8.26 1.75
CA ALA A 489 37.01 -9.05 0.69
C ALA A 489 36.81 -10.57 0.87
N ASP A 490 36.40 -11.00 2.07
CA ASP A 490 36.35 -12.40 2.50
C ASP A 490 34.91 -12.93 2.66
N LEU A 491 33.88 -12.09 2.47
CA LEU A 491 32.47 -12.47 2.54
C LEU A 491 32.07 -13.59 1.57
N GLY A 492 32.89 -13.84 0.54
CA GLY A 492 32.50 -14.68 -0.59
C GLY A 492 31.35 -14.07 -1.40
N PRO A 493 30.91 -14.75 -2.47
CA PRO A 493 29.69 -14.33 -3.16
C PRO A 493 28.46 -14.60 -2.27
N ALA A 494 27.40 -13.81 -2.47
CA ALA A 494 26.07 -14.10 -1.91
C ALA A 494 25.71 -15.59 -2.11
N PRO A 495 24.89 -16.20 -1.23
CA PRO A 495 24.38 -17.56 -1.41
C PRO A 495 23.94 -17.76 -2.87
N SER A 496 24.72 -18.54 -3.63
CA SER A 496 24.61 -18.48 -5.09
C SER A 496 23.36 -19.20 -5.55
N LYS A 497 22.29 -18.42 -5.79
CA LYS A 497 21.04 -18.86 -6.39
C LYS A 497 21.28 -19.56 -7.72
N VAL A 498 22.13 -19.02 -8.59
CA VAL A 498 22.47 -19.66 -9.88
C VAL A 498 23.05 -21.05 -9.68
N LYS A 499 23.94 -21.21 -8.69
CA LYS A 499 24.53 -22.51 -8.37
C LYS A 499 23.50 -23.45 -7.73
N TRP A 500 22.61 -22.94 -6.89
CA TRP A 500 21.53 -23.71 -6.28
C TRP A 500 20.49 -24.16 -7.31
N GLN A 501 19.89 -23.24 -8.07
CA GLN A 501 18.92 -23.54 -9.13
C GLN A 501 19.52 -24.49 -10.17
N HIS A 502 20.77 -24.26 -10.59
CA HIS A 502 21.44 -25.14 -11.54
C HIS A 502 21.60 -26.55 -10.99
N GLU A 503 22.11 -26.68 -9.76
CA GLU A 503 22.30 -28.00 -9.13
C GLU A 503 20.96 -28.69 -8.84
N TRP A 504 19.92 -27.93 -8.53
CA TRP A 504 18.57 -28.44 -8.30
C TRP A 504 17.93 -28.93 -9.59
N MET A 505 18.02 -28.15 -10.67
CA MET A 505 17.60 -28.57 -12.00
C MET A 505 18.40 -29.78 -12.50
N GLU A 506 19.68 -29.86 -12.18
CA GLU A 506 20.53 -31.00 -12.53
C GLU A 506 20.14 -32.26 -11.73
N ALA A 507 19.92 -32.14 -10.41
CA ALA A 507 19.46 -33.23 -9.56
C ALA A 507 18.06 -33.72 -9.98
N ALA A 508 17.14 -32.80 -10.28
CA ALA A 508 15.81 -33.11 -10.81
C ALA A 508 15.89 -33.85 -12.15
N SER A 509 16.77 -33.37 -13.05
CA SER A 509 17.05 -33.99 -14.34
C SER A 509 17.57 -35.42 -14.17
N HIS A 510 18.51 -35.65 -13.25
CA HIS A 510 19.01 -36.98 -12.94
C HIS A 510 17.94 -37.89 -12.34
N ALA A 511 17.20 -37.42 -11.33
CA ALA A 511 16.12 -38.18 -10.70
C ALA A 511 15.07 -38.62 -11.74
N TYR A 512 14.74 -37.74 -12.69
CA TYR A 512 13.82 -38.04 -13.78
C TYR A 512 14.40 -39.03 -14.79
N VAL A 513 15.68 -38.90 -15.17
CA VAL A 513 16.33 -39.84 -16.11
C VAL A 513 16.39 -41.25 -15.51
N ASP A 514 16.67 -41.35 -14.21
CA ASP A 514 16.71 -42.60 -13.48
C ASP A 514 15.31 -43.22 -13.31
N ASN A 515 14.29 -42.39 -13.10
CA ASN A 515 12.89 -42.80 -13.01
C ASN A 515 11.94 -41.75 -13.63
N PRO A 516 11.51 -41.92 -14.90
CA PRO A 516 10.64 -40.94 -15.57
C PRO A 516 9.25 -40.75 -14.97
N ASP A 517 8.83 -41.65 -14.07
CA ASP A 517 7.56 -41.56 -13.34
C ASP A 517 7.76 -41.05 -11.89
N VAL A 518 8.96 -40.60 -11.49
CA VAL A 518 9.24 -40.02 -10.17
C VAL A 518 8.32 -38.83 -9.89
N GLY A 519 7.55 -38.91 -8.81
CA GLY A 519 6.55 -37.88 -8.47
C GLY A 519 5.48 -37.65 -9.55
N ASN A 520 5.22 -38.61 -10.45
CA ASN A 520 4.16 -38.57 -11.46
C ASN A 520 4.02 -37.21 -12.20
N PRO A 521 5.01 -36.79 -13.01
CA PRO A 521 5.01 -35.47 -13.64
C PRO A 521 3.81 -35.26 -14.58
N LYS A 522 3.18 -36.32 -15.09
CA LYS A 522 1.96 -36.21 -15.91
C LYS A 522 0.80 -35.59 -15.14
N GLN A 523 0.68 -35.86 -13.84
CA GLN A 523 -0.35 -35.28 -12.98
C GLN A 523 -0.20 -33.76 -12.91
N TYR A 524 1.02 -33.27 -12.64
CA TYR A 524 1.31 -31.84 -12.59
C TYR A 524 1.10 -31.15 -13.94
N ALA A 525 1.47 -31.83 -15.03
CA ALA A 525 1.21 -31.34 -16.38
C ALA A 525 -0.31 -31.16 -16.62
N GLN A 526 -1.13 -32.13 -16.21
CA GLN A 526 -2.58 -32.06 -16.34
C GLN A 526 -3.18 -30.93 -15.51
N THR A 527 -2.74 -30.79 -14.25
CA THR A 527 -3.26 -29.78 -13.31
C THR A 527 -2.91 -28.35 -13.73
N TYR A 528 -1.64 -28.09 -14.05
CA TYR A 528 -1.14 -26.71 -14.14
C TYR A 528 -0.87 -26.21 -15.57
N SER A 529 -0.69 -27.13 -16.53
CA SER A 529 -0.27 -26.77 -17.90
C SER A 529 -1.25 -27.19 -19.01
N GLY A 530 -2.45 -27.63 -18.63
CA GLY A 530 -3.45 -28.14 -19.57
C GLY A 530 -3.02 -29.42 -20.28
N GLY A 531 -2.24 -30.26 -19.60
CA GLY A 531 -1.71 -31.52 -20.12
C GLY A 531 -0.46 -31.38 -21.01
N LYS A 532 0.11 -30.18 -21.15
CA LYS A 532 1.33 -29.99 -21.93
C LYS A 532 2.54 -30.51 -21.15
N PRO A 533 3.47 -31.27 -21.77
CA PRO A 533 4.67 -31.69 -21.07
C PRO A 533 5.50 -30.46 -20.66
N PHE A 534 6.00 -30.43 -19.43
CA PHE A 534 6.91 -29.38 -18.93
C PHE A 534 8.35 -29.87 -18.79
N LEU A 535 8.59 -31.18 -18.90
CA LEU A 535 9.94 -31.78 -18.92
C LEU A 535 10.32 -32.20 -20.34
N THR A 536 11.59 -32.01 -20.66
CA THR A 536 12.27 -32.64 -21.80
C THR A 536 12.52 -34.12 -21.53
N SER A 537 12.97 -34.88 -22.54
CA SER A 537 13.36 -36.29 -22.34
C SER A 537 14.54 -36.47 -21.38
N SER A 538 15.34 -35.43 -21.14
CA SER A 538 16.41 -35.42 -20.14
C SER A 538 15.94 -34.95 -18.75
N GLY A 539 14.65 -34.70 -18.54
CA GLY A 539 14.13 -34.23 -17.25
C GLY A 539 14.43 -32.77 -16.93
N GLN A 540 14.93 -32.00 -17.90
CA GLN A 540 15.07 -30.56 -17.77
C GLN A 540 13.75 -29.87 -18.12
N LEU A 541 13.46 -28.71 -17.52
CA LEU A 541 12.35 -27.85 -17.92
C LEU A 541 12.43 -27.57 -19.44
N VAL A 542 11.30 -27.67 -20.13
CA VAL A 542 11.24 -27.41 -21.57
C VAL A 542 11.70 -25.98 -21.91
N PRO A 543 12.47 -25.79 -23.01
CA PRO A 543 12.84 -24.46 -23.46
C PRO A 543 11.60 -23.59 -23.72
N ASN A 544 11.65 -22.33 -23.29
CA ASN A 544 10.54 -21.38 -23.43
C ASN A 544 9.23 -21.86 -22.77
N ALA A 545 9.34 -22.57 -21.63
CA ALA A 545 8.19 -22.97 -20.83
C ALA A 545 7.27 -21.77 -20.52
N ASN A 546 5.98 -21.92 -20.79
CA ASN A 546 4.97 -20.95 -20.39
C ASN A 546 4.72 -20.99 -18.87
N ALA A 547 3.98 -20.02 -18.34
CA ALA A 547 3.68 -19.93 -16.90
C ALA A 547 3.11 -21.24 -16.31
N GLY A 548 2.17 -21.89 -16.99
CA GLY A 548 1.58 -23.15 -16.55
C GLY A 548 2.58 -24.32 -16.54
N GLN A 549 3.53 -24.36 -17.49
CA GLN A 549 4.59 -25.37 -17.51
C GLN A 549 5.64 -25.12 -16.41
N LYS A 550 5.97 -23.86 -16.12
CA LYS A 550 6.85 -23.51 -15.01
C LYS A 550 6.20 -23.85 -13.66
N GLN A 551 4.92 -23.52 -13.49
CA GLN A 551 4.17 -23.92 -12.29
C GLN A 551 4.15 -25.44 -12.13
N ALA A 552 3.83 -26.17 -13.21
CA ALA A 552 3.85 -27.64 -13.17
C ALA A 552 5.22 -28.21 -12.76
N TYR A 553 6.31 -27.57 -13.19
CA TYR A 553 7.66 -27.94 -12.81
C TYR A 553 7.95 -27.68 -11.33
N ASN A 554 7.67 -26.47 -10.83
CA ASN A 554 7.91 -26.14 -9.42
C ASN A 554 7.06 -27.02 -8.48
N GLU A 555 5.80 -27.28 -8.83
CA GLU A 555 4.92 -28.16 -8.03
C GLU A 555 5.36 -29.63 -8.07
N TRP A 556 5.95 -30.09 -9.18
CA TRP A 556 6.51 -31.43 -9.28
C TRP A 556 7.78 -31.60 -8.44
N LEU A 557 8.60 -30.55 -8.31
CA LEU A 557 9.78 -30.56 -7.45
C LEU A 557 9.40 -30.68 -5.97
N LYS A 558 8.31 -30.01 -5.58
CA LYS A 558 7.68 -30.07 -4.24
C LYS A 558 7.05 -31.43 -3.91
N ASP A 559 6.87 -32.32 -4.88
CA ASP A 559 6.36 -33.67 -4.62
C ASP A 559 7.33 -34.41 -3.67
N PRO A 560 6.85 -34.99 -2.55
CA PRO A 560 7.72 -35.68 -1.60
C PRO A 560 8.56 -36.81 -2.20
N THR A 561 8.09 -37.46 -3.26
CA THR A 561 8.82 -38.52 -3.97
C THR A 561 9.95 -37.94 -4.81
N THR A 562 9.66 -36.85 -5.55
CA THR A 562 10.67 -36.11 -6.33
C THR A 562 11.72 -35.51 -5.40
N SER A 563 11.29 -34.76 -4.39
CA SER A 563 12.18 -34.14 -3.39
C SER A 563 13.09 -35.17 -2.71
N LYS A 564 12.55 -36.30 -2.25
CA LYS A 564 13.35 -37.39 -1.66
C LYS A 564 14.35 -38.02 -2.64
N ALA A 565 13.99 -38.15 -3.91
CA ALA A 565 14.91 -38.68 -4.93
C ALA A 565 16.09 -37.71 -5.15
N MET A 566 15.80 -36.42 -5.28
CA MET A 566 16.81 -35.36 -5.42
C MET A 566 17.69 -35.24 -4.16
N TYR A 567 17.10 -35.38 -2.97
CA TYR A 567 17.79 -35.22 -1.69
C TYR A 567 18.99 -36.16 -1.54
N SER A 568 18.87 -37.40 -2.01
CA SER A 568 19.99 -38.36 -1.97
C SER A 568 21.20 -37.88 -2.78
N MET A 569 20.97 -37.10 -3.84
CA MET A 569 22.01 -36.48 -4.66
C MET A 569 22.53 -35.18 -4.02
N PHE A 570 21.65 -34.42 -3.36
CA PHE A 570 22.03 -33.23 -2.61
C PHE A 570 22.90 -33.54 -1.40
N LEU A 571 22.54 -34.51 -0.57
CA LEU A 571 23.38 -34.93 0.56
C LEU A 571 24.80 -35.30 0.12
N GLN A 572 24.94 -35.98 -1.03
CA GLN A 572 26.25 -36.31 -1.60
C GLN A 572 27.05 -35.08 -2.04
N ARG A 573 26.38 -34.00 -2.47
CA ARG A 573 26.99 -32.72 -2.85
C ARG A 573 27.23 -31.80 -1.63
N ASP A 574 26.36 -31.87 -0.63
CA ASP A 574 26.30 -30.94 0.50
C ASP A 574 27.28 -31.28 1.63
N HIS A 575 27.71 -32.56 1.71
CA HIS A 575 28.90 -32.95 2.47
C HIS A 575 30.19 -32.18 2.07
N GLY A 576 30.17 -31.43 0.96
CA GLY A 576 31.23 -30.49 0.57
C GLY A 576 30.86 -29.00 0.62
N ARG A 577 29.64 -28.60 0.98
CA ARG A 577 29.12 -27.22 0.85
C ARG A 577 28.68 -26.54 2.14
N VAL A 578 28.14 -27.26 3.14
CA VAL A 578 27.75 -26.67 4.43
C VAL A 578 28.90 -25.87 5.04
N ALA A 579 30.14 -26.38 4.93
CA ALA A 579 31.37 -25.69 5.34
C ALA A 579 31.60 -24.31 4.69
N ALA A 580 31.08 -24.09 3.48
CA ALA A 580 31.26 -22.85 2.73
C ALA A 580 30.17 -21.80 3.00
N ILE A 581 28.99 -22.22 3.47
CA ILE A 581 27.86 -21.31 3.77
C ILE A 581 27.95 -20.82 5.22
N THR A 582 28.47 -21.63 6.14
CA THR A 582 28.66 -21.26 7.56
C THR A 582 30.06 -20.73 7.88
N GLY A 583 30.97 -20.68 6.90
CA GLY A 583 32.36 -20.27 7.10
C GLY A 583 33.16 -21.20 8.04
N SER A 584 32.78 -22.48 8.15
CA SER A 584 33.36 -23.45 9.09
C SER A 584 34.07 -24.62 8.44
#